data_AF-A0A945M7E1-F1
#
_entry.id   AF-A0A945M7E1-F1
#
_cell.length_a   1.000
_cell.length_b   1.000
_cell.length_c   1.000
_cell.angle_alpha   90.00
_cell.angle_beta   90.00
_cell.angle_gamma   90.00
#
_symmetry.space_group_name_H-M   'P 1'
#
loop_
_entity.id
_entity.type
_entity.pdbx_description
1 polymer ?
#
loop_
_entity_poly.entity_id
_entity_poly.type
_entity_poly.pdbx_seq_one_letter_code
_entity_poly.pdbx_strand_id
1 'polypeptide(L)' 'MKNIDTNNIVELENFIQSSGHEYQAIGKEIKIYLLDDSEIHIIVDKTIEIFTHNIVNANHKYSLENIIEAKNILNRFITS' A
#
# COMPACT_ATOMS: atom_id res chain seq x y z
N MET A 1 19.05 -6.26 14.72
CA MET A 1 17.71 -6.69 14.23
C MET A 1 17.62 -6.31 12.78
N LYS A 2 17.36 -7.25 11.86
CA LYS A 2 17.05 -6.89 10.47
C LYS A 2 15.75 -6.07 10.50
N ASN A 3 15.76 -4.87 9.95
CA ASN A 3 14.58 -4.01 9.85
C ASN A 3 13.53 -4.70 8.96
N ILE A 4 12.61 -5.45 9.58
CA ILE A 4 11.46 -6.05 8.90
C ILE A 4 10.66 -4.95 8.18
N ASP A 5 10.57 -3.77 8.81
CA ASP A 5 9.93 -2.57 8.28
C ASP A 5 10.52 -2.14 6.94
N THR A 6 11.86 -2.05 6.82
CA THR A 6 12.51 -1.53 5.61
C THR A 6 12.38 -2.49 4.43
N ASN A 7 12.44 -3.81 4.67
CA ASN A 7 12.26 -4.79 3.60
C ASN A 7 10.83 -4.77 3.05
N ASN A 8 9.83 -4.69 3.95
CA ASN A 8 8.43 -4.63 3.54
C ASN A 8 8.11 -3.36 2.74
N ILE A 9 8.69 -2.21 3.12
CA ILE A 9 8.53 -0.94 2.37
C ILE A 9 9.09 -1.08 0.96
N VAL A 10 10.34 -1.55 0.80
CA VAL A 10 10.96 -1.73 -0.51
C VAL A 10 10.18 -2.72 -1.38
N GLU A 11 9.65 -3.79 -0.78
CA GLU A 11 8.81 -4.74 -1.49
C GLU A 11 7.47 -4.16 -1.97
N LEU A 12 6.86 -3.25 -1.19
CA LEU A 12 5.65 -2.54 -1.58
C LEU A 12 5.95 -1.51 -2.66
N GLU A 13 7.02 -0.72 -2.52
CA GLU A 13 7.44 0.26 -3.52
C GLU A 13 7.68 -0.39 -4.88
N ASN A 14 8.41 -1.51 -4.92
CA ASN A 14 8.64 -2.26 -6.16
C ASN A 14 7.34 -2.80 -6.76
N PHE A 15 6.42 -3.30 -5.91
CA PHE A 15 5.13 -3.79 -6.35
C PHE A 15 4.28 -2.67 -6.97
N ILE A 16 4.17 -1.53 -6.28
CA ILE A 16 3.41 -0.36 -6.75
C ILE A 16 4.05 0.21 -8.02
N GLN A 17 5.38 0.33 -8.07
CA GLN A 17 6.08 0.82 -9.25
C GLN A 17 5.84 -0.09 -10.47
N SER A 18 5.78 -1.41 -10.28
CA SER A 18 5.49 -2.36 -11.36
C SER A 18 4.07 -2.23 -11.93
N SER A 19 3.14 -1.64 -11.17
CA SER A 19 1.77 -1.39 -11.59
C SER A 19 1.60 -0.11 -12.42
N GLY A 20 2.63 0.75 -12.49
CA GLY A 20 2.61 1.99 -13.26
C GLY A 20 1.91 3.16 -12.56
N HIS A 21 1.46 2.99 -11.32
CA HIS A 21 0.83 4.06 -10.54
C HIS A 21 1.86 5.05 -9.96
N GLU A 22 1.47 6.32 -9.91
CA GLU A 22 2.23 7.35 -9.20
C GLU A 22 2.10 7.15 -7.69
N TYR A 23 3.22 7.27 -6.97
CA TYR A 23 3.25 7.14 -5.53
C TYR A 23 4.31 8.04 -4.89
N GLN A 24 4.14 8.29 -3.60
CA GLN A 24 5.10 8.98 -2.75
C GLN A 24 5.38 8.12 -1.52
N ALA A 25 6.66 7.86 -1.23
CA ALA A 25 7.09 7.15 -0.04
C ALA A 25 7.94 8.05 0.86
N ILE A 26 7.59 8.14 2.15
CA ILE A 26 8.34 8.90 3.17
C ILE A 26 8.37 8.08 4.45
N GLY A 27 9.56 7.65 4.86
CA GLY A 27 9.75 6.91 6.12
C GLY A 27 9.00 5.58 6.08
N LYS A 28 7.96 5.45 6.91
CA LYS A 28 7.11 4.25 7.03
C LYS A 28 5.83 4.32 6.22
N GLU A 29 5.64 5.40 5.46
CA GLU A 29 4.39 5.70 4.79
C GLU A 29 4.55 5.67 3.27
N ILE A 30 3.54 5.14 2.60
CA ILE A 30 3.42 5.15 1.13
C ILE A 30 2.03 5.67 0.77
N LYS A 31 1.95 6.66 -0.10
CA LYS A 31 0.70 7.15 -0.68
C LYS A 31 0.68 6.84 -2.17
N ILE A 32 -0.37 6.20 -2.64
CA ILE A 32 -0.61 5.86 -4.04
C ILE A 32 -1.75 6.73 -4.55
N TYR A 33 -1.52 7.41 -5.67
CA TYR A 33 -2.53 8.24 -6.31
C TYR A 33 -3.23 7.41 -7.40
N LEU A 34 -4.55 7.30 -7.30
CA LEU A 34 -5.40 6.63 -8.29
C LEU A 34 -6.12 7.68 -9.15
N LEU A 35 -6.94 7.23 -10.09
CA LEU A 35 -7.81 8.12 -10.87
C LEU A 35 -8.92 8.72 -9.98
N ASP A 36 -9.48 9.85 -10.42
CA ASP A 36 -10.66 10.49 -9.82
C ASP A 36 -10.52 10.84 -8.33
N ASP A 37 -9.41 11.49 -7.97
CA ASP A 37 -9.11 11.94 -6.59
C ASP A 37 -9.16 10.82 -5.53
N SER A 38 -8.99 9.56 -5.96
CA SER A 38 -8.91 8.40 -5.09
C SER A 38 -7.47 8.15 -4.69
N GLU A 39 -7.27 7.70 -3.45
CA GLU A 39 -5.93 7.42 -2.93
C GLU A 39 -5.92 6.21 -2.01
N ILE A 40 -4.73 5.61 -1.93
CA ILE A 40 -4.41 4.56 -0.96
C ILE A 40 -3.25 5.06 -0.11
N HIS A 41 -3.41 5.05 1.21
CA HIS A 41 -2.34 5.36 2.15
C HIS A 41 -1.96 4.11 2.93
N ILE A 42 -0.67 3.79 2.92
CA ILE A 42 -0.11 2.60 3.54
C ILE A 42 0.84 3.03 4.65
N ILE A 43 0.74 2.40 5.83
CA ILE A 43 1.66 2.58 6.95
C ILE A 43 2.28 1.22 7.28
N VAL A 44 3.61 1.14 7.26
CA VAL A 44 4.38 -0.09 7.53
C VAL A 44 5.11 0.03 8.86
N ASP A 45 4.58 -0.64 9.89
CA ASP A 45 5.20 -0.73 11.21
C ASP A 45 5.17 -2.20 11.69
N LYS A 46 4.70 -2.48 12.92
CA LYS A 46 4.48 -3.86 13.39
C LYS A 46 3.49 -4.64 12.51
N THR A 47 2.58 -3.91 11.86
CA THR A 47 1.61 -4.39 10.89
C THR A 47 1.65 -3.49 9.66
N ILE A 48 1.04 -3.93 8.57
CA ILE A 48 0.81 -3.13 7.37
C ILE A 48 -0.64 -2.65 7.42
N GLU A 49 -0.83 -1.35 7.59
CA GLU A 49 -2.14 -0.72 7.53
C GLU A 49 -2.36 -0.11 6.14
N ILE A 50 -3.53 -0.37 5.53
CA ILE A 50 -3.93 0.18 4.24
C ILE A 50 -5.23 0.94 4.44
N PHE A 51 -5.21 2.24 4.13
CA PHE A 51 -6.36 3.13 4.16
C PHE A 51 -6.77 3.46 2.73
N THR A 52 -8.08 3.39 2.45
CA THR A 52 -8.63 3.76 1.15
C THR A 52 -9.48 5.01 1.28
N HIS A 53 -9.26 5.99 0.40
CA HIS A 53 -10.08 7.19 0.31
C HIS A 53 -10.71 7.29 -1.08
N ASN A 54 -12.01 7.60 -1.12
CA ASN A 54 -12.83 7.74 -2.31
C ASN A 54 -12.92 6.51 -3.24
N ILE A 55 -12.50 5.32 -2.78
CA ILE A 55 -12.65 4.07 -3.54
C ILE A 55 -14.00 3.43 -3.27
N VAL A 56 -14.82 3.30 -4.32
CA VAL A 56 -16.16 2.69 -4.24
C VAL A 56 -16.05 1.19 -3.90
N ASN A 57 -16.90 0.71 -3.00
CA ASN A 57 -16.95 -0.69 -2.55
C ASN A 57 -15.65 -1.21 -1.87
N ALA A 58 -14.79 -0.31 -1.37
CA ALA A 58 -13.65 -0.67 -0.54
C ALA A 58 -13.95 -0.53 0.94
N ASN A 59 -13.27 -1.33 1.79
CA ASN A 59 -13.24 -1.03 3.22
C ASN A 59 -12.30 0.14 3.43
N HIS A 60 -12.69 1.08 4.30
CA HIS A 60 -11.86 2.23 4.63
C HIS A 60 -10.48 1.86 5.19
N LYS A 61 -10.35 0.71 5.88
CA LYS A 61 -9.09 0.25 6.48
C LYS A 61 -8.91 -1.27 6.38
N TYR A 62 -7.68 -1.69 6.14
CA TYR A 62 -7.17 -3.06 6.30
C TYR A 62 -5.96 -3.04 7.25
N SER A 63 -5.83 -4.05 8.11
CA SER A 63 -4.68 -4.23 9.00
C SER A 63 -4.15 -5.65 8.82
N LEU A 64 -2.90 -5.78 8.37
CA LEU A 64 -2.35 -7.02 7.86
C LEU A 64 -1.02 -7.34 8.55
N GLU A 65 -0.79 -8.61 8.83
CA GLU A 65 0.42 -9.06 9.54
C GLU A 65 1.58 -9.36 8.58
N ASN A 66 1.31 -9.53 7.29
CA ASN A 66 2.33 -9.91 6.31
C ASN A 66 2.17 -9.22 4.95
N ILE A 67 3.28 -9.18 4.22
CA ILE A 67 3.41 -8.50 2.93
C ILE A 67 2.61 -9.15 1.80
N ILE A 68 2.39 -10.47 1.85
CA ILE A 68 1.66 -11.20 0.80
C ILE A 68 0.18 -10.78 0.83
N GLU A 69 -0.42 -10.73 2.00
CA GLU A 69 -1.79 -10.23 2.17
C GLU A 69 -1.92 -8.77 1.74
N ALA A 70 -0.93 -7.94 2.09
CA ALA A 70 -0.92 -6.53 1.68
C ALA A 70 -0.90 -6.38 0.15
N LYS A 71 -0.03 -7.14 -0.54
CA LYS A 71 0.02 -7.18 -2.01
C LYS A 71 -1.30 -7.66 -2.59
N ASN A 72 -1.92 -8.71 -2.03
CA ASN A 72 -3.22 -9.21 -2.49
C ASN A 72 -4.34 -8.16 -2.36
N ILE A 73 -4.38 -7.41 -1.26
CA ILE A 73 -5.33 -6.31 -1.07
C ILE A 73 -5.07 -5.20 -2.08
N LEU A 74 -3.82 -4.75 -2.23
CA LEU A 74 -3.46 -3.70 -3.18
C LEU A 74 -3.78 -4.08 -4.63
N ASN A 75 -3.55 -5.35 -5.01
CA ASN A 75 -3.84 -5.86 -6.35
C ASN A 75 -5.32 -5.69 -6.74
N ARG A 76 -6.24 -5.56 -5.78
CA ARG A 76 -7.65 -5.28 -6.08
C ARG A 76 -7.89 -3.86 -6.58
N PHE A 77 -6.94 -2.96 -6.36
CA PHE A 77 -7.10 -1.52 -6.61
C PHE A 77 -6.12 -0.97 -7.64
N ILE A 78 -4.91 -1.54 -7.73
CA ILE A 78 -3.81 -0.94 -8.52
C ILE A 78 -3.40 -1.77 -9.74
N THR A 79 -4.02 -2.92 -10.00
CA THR A 79 -3.78 -3.67 -11.23
C THR A 79 -5.08 -3.77 -12.01
N SER A 80 -5.10 -3.13 -13.18
CA SER A 80 -6.16 -3.24 -14.21
C SER A 80 -5.62 -3.99 -15.42
#